data_AF-A0AAD5KDN8-F1
#
_entry.id   AF-A0AAD5KDN8-F1
#
_cell.length_a   1.000
_cell.length_b   1.000
_cell.length_c   1.000
_cell.angle_alpha   90.00
_cell.angle_beta   90.00
_cell.angle_gamma   90.00
#
_symmetry.space_group_name_H-M   'P 1'
#
loop_
_entity.id
_entity.type
_entity.pdbx_description
1 polymer ?
#
loop_
_entity_poly.entity_id
_entity_poly.type
_entity_poly.pdbx_seq_one_letter_code
_entity_poly.pdbx_strand_id
1 'polypeptide(L)'
;MCGKSIPNPEAAVNLTQGIGRKEKIVFRRQILDRDEISISQQAELLYATFNETNKDAGFYVGKLDGKSLPTQVLMTANAYSGLLKAKNENNILIRKSTFQKYSDVYLGDLSFKNLRKASHLNPQQANVKWGSVELISYLANDGVPLQGLLFKPENFDSSKKYPMITYFYERNSDGLHNYRAPAPSASTINIPYFVSNDYLVFVPDIKYDMGLPGPSAYNCIIPGIQAVIAKGGVDVAILRFKDKVGVDIKSHI
;
A
#
# COMPACT_ATOMS: atom_id res chain seq x y z
N MET A 1 -21.82 -32.07 -21.59
CA MET A 1 -22.92 -31.08 -21.73
C MET A 1 -22.40 -29.74 -21.26
N CYS A 2 -22.12 -28.80 -22.18
CA CYS A 2 -21.76 -27.43 -21.81
C CYS A 2 -22.97 -26.78 -21.14
N GLY A 3 -22.83 -26.40 -19.87
CA GLY A 3 -23.82 -25.60 -19.16
C GLY A 3 -23.97 -24.26 -19.88
N LYS A 4 -25.16 -24.02 -20.43
CA LYS A 4 -25.54 -22.73 -21.00
C LYS A 4 -25.32 -21.64 -19.94
N SER A 5 -24.49 -20.66 -20.25
CA SER A 5 -24.46 -19.40 -19.53
C SER A 5 -25.87 -18.83 -19.53
N ILE A 6 -26.50 -18.73 -18.36
CA ILE A 6 -27.78 -18.05 -18.20
C ILE A 6 -27.50 -16.56 -18.42
N PRO A 7 -28.00 -15.92 -19.49
CA PRO A 7 -27.98 -14.47 -19.58
C PRO A 7 -29.06 -13.99 -18.60
N ASN A 8 -28.68 -13.44 -17.44
CA ASN A 8 -29.63 -12.71 -16.59
C ASN A 8 -29.79 -11.30 -17.18
N PRO A 9 -30.98 -10.92 -17.71
CA PRO A 9 -31.20 -9.64 -18.38
C PRO A 9 -31.55 -8.48 -17.42
N GLU A 10 -31.32 -8.63 -16.12
CA GLU A 10 -31.41 -7.51 -15.18
C GLU A 10 -30.22 -6.56 -15.38
N ALA A 11 -30.50 -5.25 -15.32
CA ALA A 11 -29.47 -4.21 -15.43
C ALA A 11 -28.35 -4.49 -14.42
N ALA A 12 -27.09 -4.40 -14.86
CA ALA A 12 -25.94 -4.64 -14.00
C ALA A 12 -26.02 -3.81 -12.72
N VAL A 13 -25.96 -4.47 -11.56
CA VAL A 13 -26.10 -3.82 -10.25
C VAL A 13 -24.72 -3.42 -9.73
N ASN A 14 -24.60 -2.19 -9.23
CA ASN A 14 -23.41 -1.76 -8.50
C ASN A 14 -23.50 -2.22 -7.04
N LEU A 15 -22.77 -3.29 -6.68
CA LEU A 15 -22.78 -3.88 -5.34
C LEU A 15 -22.30 -2.94 -4.22
N THR A 16 -21.57 -1.89 -4.58
CA THR A 16 -21.08 -0.87 -3.62
C THR A 16 -21.97 0.36 -3.56
N GLN A 17 -23.03 0.42 -4.38
CA GLN A 17 -23.90 1.60 -4.57
C GLN A 17 -23.13 2.91 -4.80
N GLY A 18 -21.95 2.83 -5.43
CA GLY A 18 -21.12 3.99 -5.72
C GLY A 18 -20.24 4.49 -4.57
N ILE A 19 -20.34 3.94 -3.35
CA ILE A 19 -19.55 4.41 -2.21
C ILE A 19 -18.04 4.28 -2.47
N GLY A 20 -17.61 3.23 -3.19
CA GLY A 20 -16.21 3.04 -3.53
C GLY A 20 -15.64 4.17 -4.38
N ARG A 21 -16.38 4.69 -5.36
CA ARG A 21 -15.93 5.83 -6.16
C ARG A 21 -15.97 7.13 -5.35
N LYS A 22 -17.03 7.34 -4.57
CA LYS A 22 -17.23 8.56 -3.78
C LYS A 22 -16.13 8.73 -2.73
N GLU A 23 -15.83 7.66 -2.00
CA GLU A 23 -14.89 7.66 -0.87
C GLU A 23 -13.47 7.21 -1.28
N LYS A 24 -13.25 6.92 -2.58
CA LYS A 24 -11.99 6.38 -3.13
C LYS A 24 -11.53 5.10 -2.44
N ILE A 25 -12.47 4.16 -2.27
CA ILE A 25 -12.24 2.84 -1.68
C ILE A 25 -12.38 1.79 -2.77
N VAL A 26 -11.31 1.03 -2.97
CA VAL A 26 -11.30 -0.16 -3.82
C VAL A 26 -11.85 -1.34 -3.04
N PHE A 27 -12.84 -2.04 -3.58
CA PHE A 27 -13.41 -3.26 -3.00
C PHE A 27 -12.95 -4.48 -3.79
N ARG A 28 -12.44 -5.52 -3.10
CA ARG A 28 -12.03 -6.80 -3.71
C ARG A 28 -12.63 -7.95 -2.93
N ARG A 29 -13.54 -8.69 -3.56
CA ARG A 29 -14.18 -9.86 -2.94
C ARG A 29 -13.12 -10.86 -2.45
N GLN A 30 -13.31 -11.36 -1.24
CA GLN A 30 -12.51 -12.45 -0.68
C GLN A 30 -13.21 -13.78 -0.90
N ILE A 31 -12.45 -14.77 -1.35
CA ILE A 31 -12.90 -16.16 -1.45
C ILE A 31 -12.51 -16.85 -0.14
N LEU A 32 -13.50 -17.09 0.72
CA LEU A 32 -13.27 -17.69 2.05
C LEU A 32 -13.38 -19.22 2.05
N ASP A 33 -14.14 -19.77 1.11
CA ASP A 33 -14.22 -21.19 0.84
C ASP A 33 -13.43 -21.50 -0.45
N ARG A 34 -12.42 -22.36 -0.34
CA ARG A 34 -11.54 -22.73 -1.45
C ARG A 34 -12.22 -23.66 -2.45
N ASP A 35 -13.26 -24.36 -2.00
CA ASP A 35 -14.04 -25.29 -2.81
C ASP A 35 -15.24 -24.58 -3.48
N GLU A 36 -15.34 -23.25 -3.33
CA GLU A 36 -16.43 -22.45 -3.90
C GLU A 36 -16.40 -22.46 -5.43
N ILE A 37 -17.44 -23.04 -6.03
CA ILE A 37 -17.65 -23.06 -7.49
C ILE A 37 -18.72 -22.06 -7.95
N SER A 38 -19.54 -21.55 -7.03
CA SER A 38 -20.58 -20.57 -7.29
C SER A 38 -20.93 -19.76 -6.03
N ILE A 39 -21.54 -18.60 -6.22
CA ILE A 39 -21.95 -17.70 -5.14
C ILE A 39 -23.47 -17.77 -5.01
N SER A 40 -23.96 -18.03 -3.80
CA SER A 40 -25.40 -17.96 -3.52
C SER A 40 -25.92 -16.53 -3.67
N GLN A 41 -27.15 -16.37 -4.19
CA GLN A 41 -27.79 -15.05 -4.29
C GLN A 41 -28.04 -14.40 -2.92
N GLN A 42 -28.15 -15.20 -1.87
CA GLN A 42 -28.32 -14.74 -0.49
C GLN A 42 -26.98 -14.65 0.26
N ALA A 43 -25.85 -14.89 -0.42
CA ALA A 43 -24.54 -14.86 0.21
C ALA A 43 -24.19 -13.47 0.74
N GLU A 44 -23.64 -13.48 1.95
CA GLU A 44 -22.90 -12.36 2.48
C GLU A 44 -21.46 -12.41 1.93
N LEU A 45 -20.99 -11.27 1.43
CA LEU A 45 -19.72 -11.12 0.74
C LEU A 45 -18.77 -10.32 1.62
N LEU A 46 -17.61 -10.91 1.90
CA LEU A 46 -16.49 -10.19 2.49
C LEU A 46 -15.67 -9.52 1.38
N TYR A 47 -15.40 -8.23 1.54
CA TYR A 47 -14.53 -7.46 0.66
C TYR A 47 -13.29 -7.04 1.44
N ALA A 48 -12.10 -7.33 0.92
CA ALA A 48 -10.92 -6.56 1.28
C ALA A 48 -11.06 -5.17 0.67
N THR A 49 -10.76 -4.15 1.46
CA THR A 49 -10.87 -2.76 1.05
C THR A 49 -9.56 -2.01 1.19
N PHE A 50 -9.38 -1.02 0.32
CA PHE A 50 -8.21 -0.16 0.30
C PHE A 50 -8.61 1.27 -0.04
N ASN A 51 -8.27 2.23 0.81
CA ASN A 51 -8.53 3.65 0.58
C ASN A 51 -7.35 4.27 -0.19
N GLU A 52 -7.61 4.75 -1.40
CA GLU A 52 -6.58 5.29 -2.29
C GLU A 52 -6.01 6.62 -1.80
N THR A 53 -6.64 7.30 -0.85
CA THR A 53 -6.20 8.61 -0.33
C THR A 53 -5.24 8.46 0.84
N ASN A 54 -5.65 7.74 1.89
CA ASN A 54 -4.87 7.62 3.13
C ASN A 54 -4.11 6.29 3.24
N LYS A 55 -4.34 5.36 2.30
CA LYS A 55 -3.74 4.02 2.20
C LYS A 55 -4.14 3.06 3.31
N ASP A 56 -5.18 3.40 4.08
CA ASP A 56 -5.79 2.47 5.03
C ASP A 56 -6.36 1.27 4.27
N ALA A 57 -6.26 0.11 4.91
CA ALA A 57 -6.84 -1.12 4.41
C ALA A 57 -7.69 -1.79 5.48
N GLY A 58 -8.58 -2.67 5.03
CA GLY A 58 -9.43 -3.41 5.94
C GLY A 58 -10.46 -4.26 5.22
N PHE A 59 -11.64 -4.36 5.82
CA PHE A 59 -12.69 -5.26 5.38
C PHE A 59 -14.07 -4.64 5.51
N TYR A 60 -14.89 -4.88 4.49
CA TYR A 60 -16.31 -4.56 4.45
C TYR A 60 -17.10 -5.82 4.19
N VAL A 61 -18.35 -5.81 4.63
CA VAL A 61 -19.31 -6.88 4.37
C VAL A 61 -20.48 -6.31 3.59
N GLY A 62 -20.90 -6.99 2.53
CA GLY A 62 -22.05 -6.59 1.72
C GLY A 62 -22.82 -7.79 1.16
N LYS A 63 -23.88 -7.53 0.41
CA LYS A 63 -24.74 -8.59 -0.17
C LYS A 63 -24.66 -8.58 -1.68
N LEU A 64 -24.89 -9.75 -2.29
CA LEU A 64 -24.87 -9.88 -3.75
C LEU A 64 -26.07 -9.17 -4.43
N ASP A 65 -27.14 -8.88 -3.70
CA ASP A 65 -28.32 -8.18 -4.24
C ASP A 65 -28.07 -6.69 -4.54
N GLY A 66 -26.98 -6.11 -4.01
CA GLY A 66 -26.65 -4.69 -4.15
C GLY A 66 -27.70 -3.72 -3.56
N LYS A 67 -28.68 -4.21 -2.80
CA LYS A 67 -29.80 -3.41 -2.27
C LYS A 67 -29.43 -2.64 -1.00
N SER A 68 -28.33 -3.02 -0.35
CA SER A 68 -27.81 -2.35 0.84
C SER A 68 -26.35 -1.93 0.65
N LEU A 69 -25.98 -0.82 1.29
CA LEU A 69 -24.59 -0.39 1.34
C LEU A 69 -23.73 -1.43 2.06
N PRO A 70 -22.53 -1.74 1.55
CA PRO A 70 -21.57 -2.53 2.32
C PRO A 70 -21.23 -1.85 3.65
N THR A 71 -21.20 -2.63 4.72
CA THR A 71 -20.88 -2.18 6.08
C THR A 71 -19.39 -2.34 6.36
N GLN A 72 -18.75 -1.30 6.90
CA GLN A 72 -17.35 -1.36 7.33
C GLN A 72 -17.22 -2.26 8.56
N VAL A 73 -16.33 -3.25 8.49
CA VAL A 73 -15.98 -4.13 9.63
C VAL A 73 -14.64 -3.74 10.23
N LEU A 74 -13.69 -3.37 9.38
CA LEU A 74 -12.35 -2.93 9.76
C LEU A 74 -11.84 -1.92 8.73
N MET A 75 -11.20 -0.84 9.19
CA MET A 75 -10.39 0.04 8.34
C MET A 75 -9.32 0.67 9.21
N THR A 76 -8.05 0.43 8.89
CA THR A 76 -6.93 0.89 9.73
C THR A 76 -5.69 1.16 8.89
N ALA A 77 -4.75 1.93 9.45
CA ALA A 77 -3.41 2.17 8.90
C ALA A 77 -2.49 0.94 8.99
N ASN A 78 -2.89 -0.18 8.40
CA ASN A 78 -2.14 -1.44 8.33
C ASN A 78 -2.32 -2.08 6.96
N ALA A 79 -1.33 -2.86 6.52
CA ALA A 79 -1.48 -3.77 5.41
C ALA A 79 -1.98 -5.13 5.94
N TYR A 80 -2.91 -5.73 5.22
CA TYR A 80 -3.48 -7.05 5.52
C TYR A 80 -3.21 -8.02 4.37
N SER A 81 -2.85 -9.26 4.68
CA SER A 81 -2.64 -10.30 3.66
C SER A 81 -2.89 -11.70 4.20
N GLY A 82 -3.04 -12.66 3.30
CA GLY A 82 -3.14 -14.08 3.65
C GLY A 82 -4.33 -14.41 4.56
N LEU A 83 -5.47 -13.75 4.36
CA LEU A 83 -6.70 -14.09 5.06
C LEU A 83 -7.12 -15.52 4.71
N LEU A 84 -7.28 -16.35 5.72
CA LEU A 84 -7.75 -17.73 5.63
C LEU A 84 -8.84 -17.95 6.67
N LYS A 85 -9.94 -18.60 6.28
CA LYS A 85 -11.02 -19.01 7.19
C LYS A 85 -10.93 -20.51 7.44
N ALA A 86 -11.27 -20.94 8.65
CA ALA A 86 -11.47 -22.34 8.96
C ALA A 86 -12.65 -22.91 8.15
N LYS A 87 -12.52 -24.17 7.69
CA LYS A 87 -13.52 -24.80 6.80
C LYS A 87 -14.93 -24.80 7.44
N ASN A 88 -15.00 -25.23 8.70
CA ASN A 88 -16.28 -25.48 9.39
C ASN A 88 -16.61 -24.46 10.49
N GLU A 89 -15.79 -23.42 10.66
CA GLU A 89 -15.93 -22.45 11.75
C GLU A 89 -15.67 -21.03 11.25
N ASN A 90 -16.09 -20.01 12.01
CA ASN A 90 -15.87 -18.61 11.66
C ASN A 90 -14.48 -18.08 12.05
N ASN A 91 -13.63 -18.95 12.59
CA ASN A 91 -12.25 -18.63 12.93
C ASN A 91 -11.44 -18.29 11.68
N ILE A 92 -10.59 -17.28 11.79
CA ILE A 92 -9.70 -16.82 10.73
C ILE A 92 -8.26 -16.75 11.20
N LEU A 93 -7.36 -16.84 10.21
CA LEU A 93 -5.96 -16.47 10.30
C LEU A 93 -5.72 -15.34 9.29
N ILE A 94 -4.98 -14.32 9.70
CA ILE A 94 -4.62 -13.19 8.82
C ILE A 94 -3.25 -12.65 9.19
N ARG A 95 -2.53 -12.08 8.23
CA ARG A 95 -1.31 -11.32 8.50
C ARG A 95 -1.59 -9.83 8.51
N LYS A 96 -0.97 -9.12 9.46
CA LYS A 96 -1.09 -7.66 9.61
C LYS A 96 0.30 -7.05 9.77
N SER A 97 0.59 -6.00 9.02
CA SER A 97 1.84 -5.26 9.11
C SER A 97 1.66 -3.75 9.01
N THR A 98 2.68 -3.03 9.44
CA THR A 98 2.96 -1.66 8.98
C THR A 98 4.39 -1.64 8.42
N PHE A 99 4.89 -0.48 7.97
CA PHE A 99 6.32 -0.36 7.67
C PHE A 99 7.21 -0.73 8.87
N GLN A 100 6.77 -0.41 10.10
CA GLN A 100 7.52 -0.63 11.34
C GLN A 100 7.21 -1.97 12.02
N LYS A 101 6.05 -2.58 11.76
CA LYS A 101 5.64 -3.83 12.41
C LYS A 101 5.64 -4.96 11.39
N TYR A 102 6.47 -5.99 11.67
CA TYR A 102 6.55 -7.19 10.85
C TYR A 102 5.17 -7.82 10.59
N SER A 103 5.05 -8.51 9.46
CA SER A 103 3.84 -9.24 9.03
C SER A 103 3.63 -10.51 9.85
N ASP A 104 3.35 -10.34 11.14
CA ASP A 104 3.00 -11.41 12.06
C ASP A 104 1.60 -11.95 11.78
N VAL A 105 1.36 -13.18 12.23
CA VAL A 105 0.09 -13.89 12.14
C VAL A 105 -0.82 -13.50 13.30
N TYR A 106 -2.08 -13.23 12.96
CA TYR A 106 -3.15 -12.93 13.89
C TYR A 106 -4.29 -13.94 13.71
N LEU A 107 -4.88 -14.34 14.83
CA LEU A 107 -6.05 -15.21 14.91
C LEU A 107 -7.26 -14.39 15.35
N GLY A 108 -8.44 -14.71 14.83
CA GLY A 108 -9.69 -14.08 15.25
C GLY A 108 -10.87 -14.73 14.56
N ASP A 109 -11.92 -13.94 14.31
CA ASP A 109 -13.10 -14.36 13.56
C ASP A 109 -13.45 -13.33 12.47
N LEU A 110 -14.51 -13.62 11.70
CA LEU A 110 -15.01 -12.73 10.64
C LEU A 110 -15.52 -11.36 11.11
N SER A 111 -15.60 -11.09 12.42
CA SER A 111 -15.88 -9.76 12.95
C SER A 111 -14.64 -8.85 12.99
N PHE A 112 -13.43 -9.43 12.92
CA PHE A 112 -12.15 -8.72 13.02
C PHE A 112 -11.92 -7.88 14.30
N LYS A 113 -12.82 -7.92 15.28
CA LYS A 113 -12.73 -7.09 16.50
C LYS A 113 -11.63 -7.51 17.47
N ASN A 114 -11.37 -8.82 17.57
CA ASN A 114 -10.47 -9.40 18.57
C ASN A 114 -9.29 -10.15 17.94
N LEU A 115 -8.57 -9.50 17.01
CA LEU A 115 -7.39 -10.09 16.38
C LEU A 115 -6.24 -10.26 17.39
N ARG A 116 -5.98 -11.51 17.80
CA ARG A 116 -4.90 -11.87 18.72
C ARG A 116 -3.63 -12.26 17.95
N LYS A 117 -2.51 -11.61 18.26
CA LYS A 117 -1.20 -11.98 17.71
C LYS A 117 -0.83 -13.40 18.14
N ALA A 118 -0.47 -14.24 17.18
CA ALA A 118 -0.18 -15.66 17.38
C ALA A 118 1.27 -16.05 17.04
N SER A 119 2.06 -15.11 16.51
CA SER A 119 3.46 -15.34 16.15
C SER A 119 4.37 -14.19 16.59
N HIS A 120 5.67 -14.44 16.59
CA HIS A 120 6.72 -13.42 16.68
C HIS A 120 7.83 -13.77 15.69
N LEU A 121 7.60 -13.49 14.40
CA LEU A 121 8.38 -14.08 13.29
C LEU A 121 9.69 -13.35 12.97
N ASN A 122 9.87 -12.10 13.40
CA ASN A 122 11.10 -11.33 13.14
C ASN A 122 11.64 -10.62 14.39
N PRO A 123 12.08 -11.36 15.42
CA PRO A 123 12.69 -10.76 16.62
C PRO A 123 13.97 -9.97 16.31
N GLN A 124 14.67 -10.32 15.22
CA GLN A 124 15.95 -9.71 14.85
C GLN A 124 15.83 -8.21 14.51
N GLN A 125 14.64 -7.75 14.12
CA GLN A 125 14.39 -6.32 13.86
C GLN A 125 14.73 -5.43 15.06
N ALA A 126 14.61 -5.92 16.29
CA ALA A 126 14.89 -5.13 17.50
C ALA A 126 16.32 -4.54 17.53
N ASN A 127 17.25 -5.11 16.75
CA ASN A 127 18.64 -4.68 16.67
C ASN A 127 18.92 -3.76 15.45
N VAL A 128 17.87 -3.30 14.74
CA VAL A 128 18.01 -2.50 13.51
C VAL A 128 17.24 -1.19 13.66
N LYS A 129 17.88 -0.08 13.27
CA LYS A 129 17.24 1.24 13.20
C LYS A 129 16.25 1.30 12.04
N TRP A 130 14.98 0.97 12.30
CA TRP A 130 14.00 0.77 11.22
C TRP A 130 13.43 2.06 10.63
N GLY A 131 13.42 3.14 11.42
CA GLY A 131 12.89 4.44 11.01
C GLY A 131 11.36 4.49 10.91
N SER A 132 10.87 5.40 10.08
CA SER A 132 9.45 5.62 9.84
C SER A 132 9.17 5.93 8.37
N VAL A 133 7.90 5.97 7.99
CA VAL A 133 7.45 6.35 6.64
C VAL A 133 6.34 7.38 6.73
N GLU A 134 6.37 8.36 5.83
CA GLU A 134 5.35 9.40 5.68
C GLU A 134 4.81 9.39 4.25
N LEU A 135 3.50 9.56 4.10
CA LEU A 135 2.84 9.77 2.82
C LEU A 135 2.94 11.26 2.44
N ILE A 136 3.59 11.56 1.32
CA ILE A 136 3.75 12.92 0.79
C ILE A 136 2.77 13.10 -0.36
N SER A 137 1.88 14.07 -0.25
CA SER A 137 0.97 14.47 -1.34
C SER A 137 1.49 15.71 -2.04
N TYR A 138 1.49 15.72 -3.37
CA TYR A 138 1.98 16.83 -4.19
C TYR A 138 1.27 16.84 -5.56
N LEU A 139 1.47 17.91 -6.32
CA LEU A 139 0.99 18.02 -7.70
C LEU A 139 2.17 17.81 -8.65
N ALA A 140 1.99 17.02 -9.71
CA ALA A 140 2.90 17.01 -10.87
C ALA A 140 2.84 18.35 -11.62
N ASN A 141 3.77 18.62 -12.55
CA ASN A 141 3.76 19.92 -13.26
C ASN A 141 2.52 20.12 -14.13
N ASP A 142 1.85 19.04 -14.53
CA ASP A 142 0.58 19.06 -15.26
C ASP A 142 -0.65 19.22 -14.33
N GLY A 143 -0.44 19.43 -13.03
CA GLY A 143 -1.48 19.60 -12.03
C GLY A 143 -2.13 18.29 -11.54
N VAL A 144 -1.66 17.13 -12.01
CA VAL A 144 -2.19 15.84 -11.55
C VAL A 144 -1.78 15.61 -10.08
N PRO A 145 -2.74 15.29 -9.18
CA PRO A 145 -2.40 14.94 -7.81
C PRO A 145 -1.70 13.59 -7.76
N LEU A 146 -0.54 13.57 -7.12
CA LEU A 146 0.29 12.40 -6.90
C LEU A 146 0.65 12.25 -5.42
N GLN A 147 1.13 11.07 -5.08
CA GLN A 147 1.64 10.77 -3.76
C GLN A 147 3.02 10.12 -3.85
N GLY A 148 3.75 10.10 -2.75
CA GLY A 148 5.02 9.44 -2.62
C GLY A 148 5.27 9.01 -1.19
N LEU A 149 6.24 8.12 -0.99
CA LEU A 149 6.65 7.67 0.34
C LEU A 149 7.98 8.30 0.71
N LEU A 150 8.02 9.00 1.84
CA LEU A 150 9.25 9.49 2.45
C LEU A 150 9.60 8.61 3.64
N PHE A 151 10.63 7.80 3.49
CA PHE A 151 11.20 7.02 4.58
C PHE A 151 12.25 7.86 5.30
N LYS A 152 12.18 7.84 6.64
CA LYS A 152 12.97 8.68 7.52
C LYS A 152 13.78 7.84 8.50
N PRO A 153 15.04 8.23 8.79
CA PRO A 153 15.84 7.64 9.85
C PRO A 153 15.09 7.55 11.18
N GLU A 154 15.48 6.58 12.00
CA GLU A 154 14.99 6.53 13.38
C GLU A 154 15.45 7.79 14.13
N ASN A 155 14.56 8.39 14.91
CA ASN A 155 14.80 9.67 15.60
C ASN A 155 15.11 10.85 14.66
N PHE A 156 14.54 10.85 13.45
CA PHE A 156 14.65 11.96 12.50
C PHE A 156 14.34 13.31 13.16
N ASP A 157 15.22 14.29 12.89
CA ASP A 157 15.17 15.65 13.40
C ASP A 157 15.22 16.63 12.23
N SER A 158 14.13 17.36 11.98
CA SER A 158 14.00 18.27 10.83
C SER A 158 14.97 19.46 10.84
N SER A 159 15.62 19.75 11.98
CA SER A 159 16.66 20.79 12.08
C SER A 159 18.01 20.34 11.52
N LYS A 160 18.25 19.02 11.45
CA LYS A 160 19.45 18.43 10.87
C LYS A 160 19.28 18.17 9.38
N LYS A 161 20.38 18.10 8.65
CA LYS A 161 20.40 17.83 7.20
C LYS A 161 20.83 16.39 6.96
N TYR A 162 20.02 15.64 6.21
CA TYR A 162 20.27 14.25 5.86
C TYR A 162 20.42 14.12 4.35
N PRO A 163 21.36 13.30 3.85
CA PRO A 163 21.42 12.96 2.43
C PRO A 163 20.14 12.25 2.01
N MET A 164 19.67 12.53 0.79
CA MET A 164 18.44 11.92 0.27
C MET A 164 18.68 11.11 -1.00
N ILE A 165 18.11 9.91 -1.01
CA ILE A 165 18.02 9.05 -2.19
C ILE A 165 16.60 9.10 -2.72
N THR A 166 16.43 9.52 -3.96
CA THR A 166 15.18 9.39 -4.70
C THR A 166 15.21 8.10 -5.50
N TYR A 167 14.34 7.15 -5.14
CA TYR A 167 14.17 5.90 -5.86
C TYR A 167 12.82 5.87 -6.55
N PHE A 168 12.83 5.73 -7.87
CA PHE A 168 11.63 5.90 -8.68
C PHE A 168 11.55 4.81 -9.74
N TYR A 169 10.33 4.31 -9.96
CA TYR A 169 10.06 3.34 -11.03
C TYR A 169 8.58 3.29 -11.40
N GLU A 170 7.69 3.17 -10.42
CA GLU A 170 6.24 2.97 -10.61
C GLU A 170 5.46 3.69 -9.51
N ARG A 171 4.14 3.53 -9.49
CA ARG A 171 3.31 3.88 -8.34
C ARG A 171 3.59 2.93 -7.17
N ASN A 172 4.15 3.46 -6.09
CA ASN A 172 4.57 2.72 -4.91
C ASN A 172 3.88 3.19 -3.62
N SER A 173 3.19 4.34 -3.64
CA SER A 173 2.56 4.92 -2.45
C SER A 173 1.48 4.03 -1.84
N ASP A 174 0.86 3.16 -2.62
CA ASP A 174 -0.10 2.18 -2.12
C ASP A 174 0.52 1.18 -1.14
N GLY A 175 1.84 1.03 -1.16
CA GLY A 175 2.60 0.20 -0.23
C GLY A 175 2.99 0.89 1.08
N LEU A 176 2.32 1.98 1.49
CA LEU A 176 2.64 2.74 2.71
C LEU A 176 2.80 1.85 3.95
N HIS A 177 1.92 0.85 4.13
CA HIS A 177 1.92 -0.04 5.28
C HIS A 177 2.60 -1.39 5.03
N ASN A 178 3.21 -1.58 3.86
CA ASN A 178 3.92 -2.81 3.56
C ASN A 178 5.22 -2.87 4.35
N TYR A 179 5.42 -3.97 5.06
CA TYR A 179 6.69 -4.25 5.70
C TYR A 179 7.75 -4.62 4.64
N ARG A 180 8.95 -4.07 4.77
CA ARG A 180 10.07 -4.32 3.85
C ARG A 180 11.24 -4.88 4.65
N ALA A 181 11.48 -6.19 4.58
CA ALA A 181 12.65 -6.78 5.21
C ALA A 181 13.93 -6.43 4.41
N PRO A 182 15.07 -6.13 5.07
CA PRO A 182 16.35 -6.02 4.40
C PRO A 182 16.66 -7.33 3.67
N ALA A 183 16.91 -7.25 2.38
CA ALA A 183 17.37 -8.37 1.58
C ALA A 183 18.39 -7.87 0.54
N PRO A 184 19.40 -8.68 0.18
CA PRO A 184 20.22 -8.43 -0.99
C PRO A 184 19.29 -8.31 -2.21
N SER A 185 19.46 -7.24 -2.99
CA SER A 185 18.70 -7.04 -4.22
C SER A 185 19.62 -6.58 -5.33
N ALA A 186 19.51 -7.24 -6.48
CA ALA A 186 20.27 -6.88 -7.68
C ALA A 186 19.74 -5.62 -8.37
N SER A 187 18.47 -5.23 -8.13
CA SER A 187 17.78 -4.21 -8.94
C SER A 187 16.83 -3.30 -8.16
N THR A 188 16.77 -3.40 -6.83
CA THR A 188 15.97 -2.50 -5.98
C THR A 188 16.80 -2.00 -4.82
N ILE A 189 16.49 -0.80 -4.32
CA ILE A 189 17.15 -0.30 -3.11
C ILE A 189 16.64 -1.04 -1.87
N ASN A 190 17.55 -1.30 -0.93
CA ASN A 190 17.20 -1.78 0.38
C ASN A 190 16.89 -0.56 1.27
N ILE A 191 15.60 -0.19 1.34
CA ILE A 191 15.15 1.01 2.07
C ILE A 191 15.54 0.96 3.56
N PRO A 192 15.25 -0.11 4.32
CA PRO A 192 15.69 -0.20 5.71
C PRO A 192 17.19 0.03 5.87
N TYR A 193 18.03 -0.49 4.97
CA TYR A 193 19.49 -0.29 5.05
C TYR A 193 19.87 1.20 4.96
N PHE A 194 19.34 1.94 4.00
CA PHE A 194 19.66 3.37 3.85
C PHE A 194 19.14 4.19 5.03
N VAL A 195 17.91 3.92 5.46
CA VAL A 195 17.27 4.59 6.59
C VAL A 195 18.02 4.32 7.90
N SER A 196 18.55 3.11 8.10
CA SER A 196 19.41 2.78 9.25
C SER A 196 20.76 3.49 9.25
N ASN A 197 21.21 3.98 8.08
CA ASN A 197 22.46 4.72 7.90
C ASN A 197 22.21 6.24 7.71
N ASP A 198 21.12 6.74 8.28
CA ASP A 198 20.77 8.16 8.31
C ASP A 198 20.54 8.81 6.92
N TYR A 199 20.08 8.03 5.94
CA TYR A 199 19.56 8.58 4.67
C TYR A 199 18.06 8.76 4.71
N LEU A 200 17.59 9.86 4.12
CA LEU A 200 16.21 9.95 3.65
C LEU A 200 16.06 9.15 2.37
N VAL A 201 14.95 8.44 2.23
CA VAL A 201 14.61 7.77 0.97
C VAL A 201 13.24 8.26 0.52
N PHE A 202 13.19 8.91 -0.63
CA PHE A 202 11.94 9.36 -1.23
C PHE A 202 11.58 8.47 -2.42
N VAL A 203 10.34 7.98 -2.44
CA VAL A 203 9.80 7.12 -3.49
C VAL A 203 8.53 7.79 -4.06
N PRO A 204 8.66 8.64 -5.09
CA PRO A 204 7.52 9.29 -5.73
C PRO A 204 6.73 8.29 -6.60
N ASP A 205 5.41 8.49 -6.68
CA ASP A 205 4.61 7.85 -7.72
C ASP A 205 4.86 8.50 -9.07
N ILE A 206 4.83 7.68 -10.12
CA ILE A 206 4.91 8.16 -11.50
C ILE A 206 3.63 7.78 -12.23
N LYS A 207 3.08 8.74 -12.98
CA LYS A 207 2.05 8.51 -13.99
C LYS A 207 2.75 8.51 -15.35
N TYR A 208 2.81 7.36 -15.99
CA TYR A 208 3.40 7.23 -17.32
C TYR A 208 2.38 7.51 -18.42
N ASP A 209 2.78 8.34 -19.37
CA ASP A 209 2.08 8.49 -20.63
C ASP A 209 2.72 7.58 -21.68
N MET A 210 1.88 7.02 -22.55
CA MET A 210 2.30 6.04 -23.53
C MET A 210 3.38 6.62 -24.46
N GLY A 211 4.52 5.93 -24.56
CA GLY A 211 5.64 6.35 -25.40
C GLY A 211 6.53 7.45 -24.82
N LEU A 212 6.22 7.99 -23.63
CA LEU A 212 6.95 9.12 -23.03
C LEU A 212 7.51 8.84 -21.61
N PRO A 213 8.20 7.71 -21.35
CA PRO A 213 8.58 7.32 -20.00
C PRO A 213 9.54 8.32 -19.30
N GLY A 214 10.52 8.87 -20.02
CA GLY A 214 11.45 9.85 -19.46
C GLY A 214 10.78 11.17 -19.06
N PRO A 215 10.07 11.85 -20.00
CA PRO A 215 9.32 13.07 -19.70
C PRO A 215 8.29 12.89 -18.58
N SER A 216 7.53 11.79 -18.59
CA SER A 216 6.56 11.48 -17.52
C SER A 216 7.25 11.34 -16.15
N ALA A 217 8.41 10.68 -16.09
CA ALA A 217 9.19 10.57 -14.85
C ALA A 217 9.63 11.95 -14.34
N TYR A 218 10.21 12.80 -15.20
CA TYR A 218 10.61 14.16 -14.82
C TYR A 218 9.43 14.99 -14.29
N ASN A 219 8.29 14.93 -14.99
CA ASN A 219 7.05 15.63 -14.64
C ASN A 219 6.53 15.28 -13.24
N CYS A 220 6.74 14.03 -12.81
CA CYS A 220 6.27 13.52 -11.52
C CYS A 220 7.31 13.67 -10.40
N ILE A 221 8.59 13.45 -10.69
CA ILE A 221 9.63 13.32 -9.67
C ILE A 221 10.05 14.68 -9.10
N ILE A 222 10.29 15.67 -9.97
CA ILE A 222 10.84 16.96 -9.54
C ILE A 222 9.91 17.69 -8.55
N PRO A 223 8.59 17.80 -8.80
CA PRO A 223 7.67 18.40 -7.83
C PRO A 223 7.62 17.64 -6.50
N GLY A 224 7.71 16.31 -6.55
CA GLY A 224 7.76 15.48 -5.34
C GLY A 224 9.00 15.77 -4.50
N ILE A 225 10.17 15.89 -5.14
CA ILE A 225 11.42 16.26 -4.45
C ILE A 225 11.30 17.64 -3.81
N GLN A 226 10.77 18.62 -4.55
CA GLN A 226 10.55 19.98 -4.04
C GLN A 226 9.61 19.97 -2.82
N ALA A 227 8.53 19.18 -2.85
CA ALA A 227 7.62 19.02 -1.73
C ALA A 227 8.30 18.43 -0.49
N VAL A 228 9.25 17.51 -0.67
CA VAL A 228 10.05 16.95 0.44
C VAL A 228 11.07 17.98 0.95
N ILE A 229 11.76 18.71 0.08
CA ILE A 229 12.70 19.77 0.48
C ILE A 229 11.99 20.85 1.30
N ALA A 230 10.78 21.24 0.89
CA ALA A 230 9.97 22.23 1.59
C ALA A 230 9.59 21.82 3.01
N LYS A 231 9.56 20.51 3.32
CA LYS A 231 9.34 20.00 4.68
C LYS A 231 10.58 20.10 5.59
N GLY A 232 11.74 20.44 5.04
CA GLY A 232 13.00 20.53 5.77
C GLY A 232 13.68 19.17 5.96
N GLY A 233 14.84 19.19 6.61
CA GLY A 233 15.63 17.97 6.87
C GLY A 233 16.47 17.43 5.69
N VAL A 234 16.27 17.89 4.46
CA VAL A 234 17.03 17.42 3.29
C VAL A 234 18.32 18.22 3.11
N ASP A 235 19.43 17.51 2.92
CA ASP A 235 20.67 18.06 2.37
C ASP A 235 20.60 18.08 0.83
N VAL A 236 20.36 19.27 0.28
CA VAL A 236 20.21 19.46 -1.18
C VAL A 236 21.53 19.34 -1.94
N ALA A 237 22.68 19.39 -1.26
CA ALA A 237 23.98 19.16 -1.88
C ALA A 237 24.25 17.67 -2.16
N ILE A 238 23.51 16.77 -1.51
CA ILE A 238 23.64 15.31 -1.64
C ILE A 238 22.29 14.70 -2.02
N LEU A 239 21.88 14.95 -3.26
CA LEU A 239 20.73 14.31 -3.89
C LEU A 239 21.20 13.22 -4.85
N ARG A 240 20.73 11.99 -4.61
CA ARG A 240 21.06 10.82 -5.43
C ARG A 240 19.79 10.25 -6.05
N PHE A 241 19.86 9.98 -7.35
CA PHE A 241 18.77 9.39 -8.10
C PHE A 241 19.14 7.96 -8.42
N LYS A 242 18.24 7.02 -8.12
CA LYS A 242 18.46 5.61 -8.44
C LYS A 242 17.21 5.03 -9.09
N ASP A 243 17.36 4.55 -10.32
CA ASP A 243 16.38 3.72 -11.00
C ASP A 243 16.71 2.22 -10.82
N LYS A 244 15.85 1.33 -11.33
CA LYS A 244 16.10 -0.13 -11.31
C LYS A 244 17.26 -0.55 -12.24
N VAL A 245 17.75 0.34 -13.11
CA VAL A 245 18.78 0.07 -14.13
C VAL A 245 20.19 0.45 -13.63
N GLY A 246 20.29 1.11 -12.48
CA GLY A 246 21.57 1.41 -11.82
C GLY A 246 22.17 2.75 -12.23
N VAL A 247 21.39 3.67 -12.79
CA VAL A 247 21.90 5.00 -13.16
C VAL A 247 21.91 5.91 -11.94
N ASP A 248 23.10 6.16 -11.37
CA ASP A 248 23.34 7.17 -10.33
C ASP A 248 23.50 8.55 -11.00
N ILE A 249 22.38 9.26 -11.18
CA ILE A 249 22.41 10.62 -11.73
C ILE A 249 22.68 11.58 -10.56
N LYS A 250 23.87 12.18 -10.51
CA LYS A 250 24.10 13.39 -9.71
C LYS A 250 23.40 14.55 -10.42
N SER A 251 22.27 15.03 -9.91
CA SER A 251 21.72 16.32 -10.34
C SER A 251 22.31 17.43 -9.49
N HIS A 252 22.85 18.47 -10.12
CA HIS A 252 22.94 19.78 -9.48
C HIS A 252 21.55 20.40 -9.66
N ILE A 253 20.78 20.52 -8.57
CA ILE A 253 19.52 21.28 -8.56
C ILE A 253 19.87 22.74 -8.25
#